data_AF-A0A4D8S1J2-F1
#
_entry.id   AF-A0A4D8S1J2-F1
#
_cell.length_a   1.000
_cell.length_b   1.000
_cell.length_c   1.000
_cell.angle_alpha   90.00
_cell.angle_beta   90.00
_cell.angle_gamma   90.00
#
_symmetry.space_group_name_H-M   'P 1'
#
loop_
_entity.id
_entity.type
_entity.pdbx_description
1 polymer ?
#
loop_
_entity_poly.entity_id
_entity_poly.type
_entity_poly.pdbx_seq_one_letter_code
_entity_poly.pdbx_strand_id
1 'polypeptide(L)'
;MSKMLNKKYASELSRVSTWSLDKKIEVVMDVNDTSIVLSKLRSFREVTLYPLPTTLKETLEVGGALRESGIRTSIEGYPFSVEPRVRREEAMDLPNVALIWDPREPTWNMDTMVSLGQANEPKEGQFIIGRDFPITDPRTGVLAYFLKKTTYVQFKYQKETLSVGEVNGEIRDEEYLIRPNKWMTDMAVVRIKEVEKREVTVNSWELFCRPLGSVFVPVNKREMFNVMIGLKMRSGHFPLDCMKYFGEVR
;
A
#
# COMPACT_ATOMS: atom_id res chain seq x y z
N MET A 1 -2.56 -5.60 -36.32
CA MET A 1 -3.33 -6.73 -35.72
C MET A 1 -2.97 -6.81 -34.24
N SER A 2 -3.81 -6.27 -33.37
CA SER A 2 -3.61 -6.29 -31.91
C SER A 2 -3.95 -7.70 -31.40
N LYS A 3 -2.98 -8.42 -30.85
CA LYS A 3 -3.28 -9.58 -30.00
C LYS A 3 -3.96 -9.00 -28.76
N MET A 4 -5.28 -9.09 -28.67
CA MET A 4 -5.99 -8.92 -27.40
C MET A 4 -5.42 -9.97 -26.44
N LEU A 5 -4.54 -9.55 -25.55
CA LEU A 5 -4.23 -10.31 -24.35
C LEU A 5 -5.55 -10.47 -23.59
N ASN A 6 -5.99 -11.72 -23.44
CA ASN A 6 -7.21 -12.08 -22.72
C ASN A 6 -7.02 -11.74 -21.23
N LYS A 7 -7.37 -10.51 -20.84
CA LYS A 7 -7.48 -10.13 -19.43
C LYS A 7 -8.48 -11.06 -18.75
N LYS A 8 -8.17 -11.49 -17.53
CA LYS A 8 -9.05 -12.31 -16.69
C LYS A 8 -9.70 -11.46 -15.63
N TYR A 9 -10.95 -11.74 -15.30
CA TYR A 9 -11.61 -11.08 -14.16
C TYR A 9 -11.17 -11.75 -12.85
N ALA A 10 -10.96 -10.96 -11.80
CA ALA A 10 -10.61 -11.46 -10.48
C ALA A 10 -11.70 -12.41 -9.91
N SER A 11 -12.97 -12.16 -10.26
CA SER A 11 -14.11 -13.01 -9.94
C SER A 11 -14.08 -14.37 -10.66
N GLU A 12 -13.55 -14.44 -11.89
CA GLU A 12 -13.29 -15.71 -12.58
C GLU A 12 -12.11 -16.42 -11.89
N LEU A 13 -11.08 -15.64 -11.57
CA LEU A 13 -9.87 -16.12 -10.91
C LEU A 13 -10.20 -16.86 -9.62
N SER A 14 -11.12 -16.33 -8.81
CA SER A 14 -11.52 -16.93 -7.53
C SER A 14 -12.22 -18.28 -7.68
N ARG A 15 -12.88 -18.57 -8.81
CA ARG A 15 -13.69 -19.78 -9.04
C ARG A 15 -12.93 -20.98 -9.60
N VAL A 16 -11.81 -20.77 -10.28
CA VAL A 16 -11.06 -21.88 -10.92
C VAL A 16 -10.19 -22.60 -9.88
N SER A 17 -10.27 -23.92 -9.82
CA SER A 17 -9.54 -24.77 -8.87
C SER A 17 -8.06 -24.98 -9.25
N THR A 18 -7.73 -24.94 -10.54
CA THR A 18 -6.38 -25.20 -11.07
C THR A 18 -6.01 -24.16 -12.11
N TRP A 19 -4.83 -23.57 -11.99
CA TRP A 19 -4.31 -22.56 -12.91
C TRP A 19 -3.20 -23.15 -13.78
N SER A 20 -3.11 -22.68 -15.02
CA SER A 20 -2.00 -22.98 -15.92
C SER A 20 -0.68 -22.51 -15.29
N LEU A 21 0.42 -23.17 -15.64
CA LEU A 21 1.80 -22.80 -15.29
C LEU A 21 2.28 -21.53 -16.01
N ASP A 22 1.35 -20.66 -16.44
CA ASP A 22 1.71 -19.48 -17.20
C ASP A 22 2.57 -18.55 -16.34
N LYS A 23 3.65 -18.03 -16.94
CA LYS A 23 4.58 -17.16 -16.23
C LYS A 23 3.96 -15.79 -15.95
N LYS A 24 2.92 -15.39 -16.68
CA LYS A 24 2.35 -14.04 -16.67
C LYS A 24 0.83 -14.08 -16.67
N ILE A 25 0.20 -13.12 -16.02
CA ILE A 25 -1.25 -12.94 -16.04
C ILE A 25 -1.64 -11.45 -16.02
N GLU A 26 -2.73 -11.13 -16.70
CA GLU A 26 -3.37 -9.81 -16.69
C GLU A 26 -4.76 -9.92 -16.08
N VAL A 27 -5.06 -9.10 -15.08
CA VAL A 27 -6.25 -9.25 -14.23
C VAL A 27 -7.02 -7.96 -14.08
N VAL A 28 -8.30 -7.98 -14.41
CA VAL A 28 -9.25 -6.91 -14.05
C VAL A 28 -9.74 -7.18 -12.63
N MET A 29 -9.52 -6.22 -11.73
CA MET A 29 -9.91 -6.31 -10.33
C MET A 29 -11.38 -5.93 -10.18
N ASP A 30 -12.27 -6.91 -10.13
CA ASP A 30 -13.73 -6.75 -10.03
C ASP A 30 -14.33 -7.34 -8.75
N VAL A 31 -13.50 -7.56 -7.72
CA VAL A 31 -13.91 -8.15 -6.44
C VAL A 31 -13.44 -7.32 -5.26
N ASN A 32 -14.24 -7.34 -4.19
CA ASN A 32 -13.90 -6.69 -2.91
C ASN A 32 -13.12 -7.63 -1.96
N ASP A 33 -13.34 -8.94 -2.06
CA ASP A 33 -12.58 -9.95 -1.31
C ASP A 33 -11.37 -10.40 -2.14
N THR A 34 -10.20 -10.04 -1.65
CA THR A 34 -8.92 -10.25 -2.35
C THR A 34 -8.16 -11.47 -1.88
N SER A 35 -8.61 -12.17 -0.82
CA SER A 35 -7.86 -13.24 -0.16
C SER A 35 -7.55 -14.42 -1.11
N ILE A 36 -8.58 -14.95 -1.76
CA ILE A 36 -8.46 -16.06 -2.73
C ILE A 36 -7.68 -15.62 -3.96
N VAL A 37 -7.91 -14.38 -4.42
CA VAL A 37 -7.25 -13.81 -5.61
C VAL A 37 -5.75 -13.70 -5.35
N LEU A 38 -5.35 -13.10 -4.23
CA LEU A 38 -3.95 -12.93 -3.86
C LEU A 38 -3.21 -14.27 -3.79
N SER A 39 -3.79 -15.28 -3.15
CA SER A 39 -3.21 -16.62 -3.05
C SER A 39 -2.90 -17.22 -4.43
N LYS A 40 -3.83 -17.06 -5.38
CA LYS A 40 -3.67 -17.53 -6.77
C LYS A 40 -2.64 -16.72 -7.53
N LEU A 41 -2.65 -15.39 -7.39
CA LEU A 41 -1.70 -14.53 -8.10
C LEU A 41 -0.25 -14.76 -7.67
N ARG A 42 -0.01 -15.35 -6.49
CA ARG A 42 1.33 -15.71 -6.04
C ARG A 42 2.00 -16.84 -6.81
N SER A 43 1.26 -17.63 -7.59
CA SER A 43 1.85 -18.68 -8.44
C SER A 43 2.47 -18.14 -9.74
N PHE A 44 2.20 -16.89 -10.11
CA PHE A 44 2.68 -16.27 -11.33
C PHE A 44 4.01 -15.53 -11.10
N ARG A 45 4.85 -15.43 -12.14
CA ARG A 45 6.10 -14.65 -12.07
C ARG A 45 5.87 -13.16 -12.30
N GLU A 46 4.91 -12.82 -13.16
CA GLU A 46 4.52 -11.45 -13.47
C GLU A 46 3.00 -11.29 -13.45
N VAL A 47 2.52 -10.22 -12.84
CA VAL A 47 1.09 -9.92 -12.69
C VAL A 47 0.84 -8.47 -13.09
N THR A 48 -0.07 -8.25 -14.03
CA THR A 48 -0.60 -6.91 -14.32
C THR A 48 -2.02 -6.81 -13.78
N LEU A 49 -2.28 -5.80 -12.96
CA LEU A 49 -3.60 -5.51 -12.40
C LEU A 49 -4.24 -4.32 -13.11
N TYR A 50 -5.54 -4.40 -13.34
CA TYR A 50 -6.35 -3.34 -13.90
C TYR A 50 -7.49 -3.03 -12.90
N PRO A 51 -7.41 -1.93 -12.16
CA PRO A 51 -8.48 -1.50 -11.27
C PRO A 51 -9.75 -1.18 -12.07
N LEU A 52 -10.90 -1.43 -11.46
CA LEU A 52 -12.14 -0.75 -11.83
C LEU A 52 -12.28 0.50 -10.94
N PRO A 53 -13.11 1.50 -11.33
CA PRO A 53 -13.26 2.74 -10.56
C PRO A 53 -13.56 2.55 -9.08
N THR A 54 -14.22 1.45 -8.70
CA THR A 54 -14.62 1.14 -7.32
C THR A 54 -13.72 0.13 -6.59
N THR A 55 -12.68 -0.40 -7.25
CA THR A 55 -11.81 -1.45 -6.70
C THR A 55 -10.36 -0.98 -6.59
N LEU A 56 -10.13 0.34 -6.57
CA LEU A 56 -8.80 0.92 -6.39
C LEU A 56 -8.16 0.43 -5.09
N LYS A 57 -8.91 0.45 -3.99
CA LYS A 57 -8.46 -0.02 -2.67
C LYS A 57 -7.89 -1.43 -2.78
N GLU A 58 -8.69 -2.36 -3.28
CA GLU A 58 -8.34 -3.77 -3.41
C GLU A 58 -7.17 -4.00 -4.36
N THR A 59 -7.13 -3.24 -5.45
CA THR A 59 -6.05 -3.30 -6.43
C THR A 59 -4.72 -2.87 -5.81
N LEU A 60 -4.71 -1.80 -5.01
CA LEU A 60 -3.51 -1.33 -4.31
C LEU A 60 -3.05 -2.32 -3.24
N GLU A 61 -3.98 -2.93 -2.48
CA GLU A 61 -3.64 -3.95 -1.48
C GLU A 61 -3.03 -5.21 -2.12
N VAL A 62 -3.66 -5.74 -3.18
CA VAL A 62 -3.13 -6.90 -3.91
C VAL A 62 -1.79 -6.56 -4.57
N GLY A 63 -1.71 -5.39 -5.22
CA GLY A 63 -0.48 -4.93 -5.87
C GLY A 63 0.68 -4.81 -4.90
N GLY A 64 0.45 -4.21 -3.72
CA GLY A 64 1.45 -4.12 -2.66
C GLY A 64 1.88 -5.49 -2.15
N ALA A 65 0.93 -6.37 -1.82
CA ALA A 65 1.22 -7.70 -1.30
C ALA A 65 2.06 -8.56 -2.25
N LEU A 66 1.78 -8.51 -3.56
CA LEU A 66 2.53 -9.24 -4.58
C LEU A 66 3.95 -8.72 -4.71
N ARG A 67 4.14 -7.40 -4.83
CA ARG A 67 5.46 -6.76 -4.93
C ARG A 67 6.33 -7.09 -3.73
N GLU A 68 5.76 -6.96 -2.55
CA GLU A 68 6.41 -7.26 -1.29
C GLU A 68 6.71 -8.76 -1.15
N SER A 69 6.02 -9.63 -1.88
CA SER A 69 6.32 -11.07 -1.97
C SER A 69 7.35 -11.41 -3.05
N GLY A 70 7.93 -10.40 -3.73
CA GLY A 70 8.95 -10.58 -4.76
C GLY A 70 8.40 -10.91 -6.15
N ILE A 71 7.09 -10.75 -6.36
CA ILE A 71 6.44 -10.97 -7.65
C ILE A 71 6.49 -9.67 -8.45
N ARG A 72 6.85 -9.76 -9.73
CA ARG A 72 6.90 -8.57 -10.59
C ARG A 72 5.48 -8.11 -10.87
N THR A 73 5.11 -6.95 -10.37
CA THR A 73 3.73 -6.45 -10.48
C THR A 73 3.69 -5.12 -11.23
N SER A 74 2.68 -4.98 -12.08
CA SER A 74 2.28 -3.76 -12.78
C SER A 74 0.83 -3.46 -12.42
N ILE A 75 0.48 -2.18 -12.34
CA ILE A 75 -0.92 -1.71 -12.31
C ILE A 75 -1.10 -0.87 -13.57
N GLU A 76 -2.19 -1.03 -14.31
CA GLU A 76 -2.51 -0.29 -15.55
C GLU A 76 -1.39 -0.22 -16.60
N GLY A 77 -0.50 -1.21 -16.65
CA GLY A 77 0.62 -1.22 -17.60
C GLY A 77 1.78 -0.31 -17.22
N TYR A 78 1.77 0.31 -16.04
CA TYR A 78 2.96 0.98 -15.49
C TYR A 78 4.10 -0.04 -15.27
N PRO A 79 5.38 0.38 -15.31
CA PRO A 79 6.51 -0.54 -15.30
C PRO A 79 6.49 -1.59 -14.19
N PHE A 80 6.74 -2.85 -14.57
CA PHE A 80 6.86 -3.96 -13.63
C PHE A 80 7.97 -3.73 -12.61
N SER A 81 7.67 -3.94 -11.34
CA SER A 81 8.66 -3.84 -10.28
C SER A 81 8.37 -4.80 -9.12
N VAL A 82 9.38 -4.98 -8.28
CA VAL A 82 9.31 -5.71 -7.01
C VAL A 82 9.70 -4.75 -5.89
N GLU A 83 9.22 -4.99 -4.68
CA GLU A 83 9.65 -4.20 -3.53
C GLU A 83 10.93 -4.82 -2.94
N PRO A 84 12.05 -4.08 -2.86
CA PRO A 84 13.29 -4.65 -2.38
C PRO A 84 13.16 -5.02 -0.90
N ARG A 85 13.52 -6.27 -0.57
CA ARG A 85 13.69 -6.68 0.83
C ARG A 85 15.01 -6.13 1.35
N VAL A 86 14.98 -4.90 1.83
CA VAL A 86 16.10 -4.30 2.54
C VAL A 86 16.13 -4.91 3.93
N ARG A 87 17.19 -5.67 4.24
CA ARG A 87 17.39 -6.13 5.61
C ARG A 87 17.85 -4.95 6.46
N ARG A 88 17.25 -4.76 7.63
CA ARG A 88 17.86 -3.95 8.68
C ARG A 88 18.93 -4.79 9.37
N GLU A 89 20.01 -4.15 9.79
CA GLU A 89 21.01 -4.77 10.67
C GLU A 89 20.41 -5.04 12.06
N GLU A 90 19.48 -4.18 12.49
CA GLU A 90 18.73 -4.29 13.75
C GLU A 90 17.23 -4.42 13.46
N ALA A 91 16.56 -5.39 14.08
CA ALA A 91 15.11 -5.47 14.02
C ALA A 91 14.50 -4.18 14.57
N MET A 92 13.44 -3.66 13.93
CA MET A 92 12.69 -2.57 14.52
C MET A 92 12.02 -3.11 15.79
N ASP A 93 12.49 -2.68 16.95
CA ASP A 93 11.88 -3.02 18.23
C ASP A 93 10.67 -2.10 18.43
N LEU A 94 9.47 -2.66 18.23
CA LEU A 94 8.22 -2.00 18.51
C LEU A 94 7.63 -2.66 19.76
N PRO A 95 7.59 -1.96 20.91
CA PRO A 95 7.08 -2.55 22.14
C PRO A 95 5.65 -3.04 21.94
N ASN A 96 5.40 -4.29 22.32
CA ASN A 96 4.11 -4.98 22.24
C ASN A 96 3.57 -5.22 20.81
N VAL A 97 4.43 -5.17 19.78
CA VAL A 97 4.06 -5.51 18.40
C VAL A 97 4.76 -6.80 17.97
N ALA A 98 4.02 -7.91 17.96
CA ALA A 98 4.48 -9.13 17.31
C ALA A 98 4.21 -9.03 15.80
N LEU A 99 5.26 -8.95 14.98
CA LEU A 99 5.14 -8.99 13.53
C LEU A 99 4.89 -10.43 13.06
N ILE A 100 3.62 -10.82 12.96
CA ILE A 100 3.26 -12.15 12.46
C ILE A 100 3.17 -12.11 10.93
N TRP A 101 4.00 -12.96 10.32
CA TRP A 101 4.03 -13.15 8.87
C TRP A 101 3.07 -14.27 8.47
N ASP A 102 1.88 -13.93 7.98
CA ASP A 102 0.99 -14.90 7.30
C ASP A 102 1.10 -14.74 5.77
N PRO A 103 1.52 -15.78 5.03
CA PRO A 103 1.57 -15.73 3.57
C PRO A 103 0.17 -15.69 2.90
N ARG A 104 -0.93 -15.69 3.63
CA ARG A 104 -2.28 -15.49 3.07
C ARG A 104 -2.75 -14.06 3.18
N GLU A 105 -2.14 -13.28 4.06
CA GLU A 105 -2.53 -11.89 4.29
C GLU A 105 -1.80 -10.95 3.31
N PRO A 106 -2.47 -9.90 2.82
CA PRO A 106 -1.85 -8.86 2.01
C PRO A 106 -0.86 -8.00 2.81
N THR A 107 -0.97 -8.00 4.15
CA THR A 107 -0.16 -7.19 5.06
C THR A 107 0.29 -8.01 6.28
N TRP A 108 0.97 -7.37 7.25
CA TRP A 108 1.19 -7.99 8.56
C TRP A 108 -0.14 -8.44 9.14
N ASN A 109 -0.15 -9.65 9.70
CA ASN A 109 -1.22 -10.03 10.60
C ASN A 109 -0.84 -9.49 11.97
N MET A 110 -1.58 -8.50 12.44
CA MET A 110 -1.51 -8.06 13.82
C MET A 110 -2.85 -8.38 14.45
N ASP A 111 -2.84 -9.06 15.58
CA ASP A 111 -4.05 -9.32 16.35
C ASP A 111 -4.80 -7.99 16.54
N THR A 112 -6.11 -8.00 16.32
CA THR A 112 -6.91 -6.84 15.85
C THR A 112 -7.00 -5.63 16.81
N MET A 113 -6.29 -5.68 17.94
CA MET A 113 -6.15 -4.62 18.92
C MET A 113 -4.70 -4.59 19.43
N VAL A 114 -3.78 -4.04 18.63
CA VAL A 114 -2.40 -3.82 19.10
C VAL A 114 -2.34 -2.50 19.87
N SER A 115 -1.91 -2.60 21.12
CA SER A 115 -1.69 -1.46 22.00
C SER A 115 -0.23 -1.03 21.94
N LEU A 116 0.00 0.17 21.42
CA LEU A 116 1.30 0.83 21.35
C LEU A 116 1.44 1.81 22.52
N GLY A 117 2.50 1.67 23.29
CA GLY A 117 2.74 2.49 24.48
C GLY A 117 3.80 1.86 25.39
N GLN A 118 4.14 2.53 26.47
CA GLN A 118 5.06 1.94 27.45
C GLN A 118 4.36 0.80 28.19
N ALA A 119 5.11 -0.26 28.53
CA ALA A 119 4.58 -1.43 29.24
C ALA A 119 3.92 -1.09 30.60
N ASN A 120 4.26 0.06 31.17
CA ASN A 120 3.78 0.53 32.47
C ASN A 120 2.67 1.62 32.37
N GLU A 121 2.22 1.97 31.17
CA GLU A 121 1.11 2.92 31.00
C GLU A 121 -0.24 2.22 31.19
N PRO A 122 -1.22 2.84 31.88
CA PRO A 122 -2.59 2.34 31.92
C PRO A 122 -3.12 2.13 30.49
N LYS A 123 -3.91 1.08 30.26
CA LYS A 123 -4.51 0.78 28.93
C LYS A 123 -5.29 1.96 28.32
N GLU A 124 -5.81 2.86 29.16
CA GLU A 124 -6.50 4.09 28.74
C GLU A 124 -5.57 5.12 28.08
N GLY A 125 -4.26 5.09 28.38
CA GLY A 125 -3.25 5.98 27.79
C GLY A 125 -2.52 5.40 26.58
N GLN A 126 -2.73 4.12 26.27
CA GLN A 126 -2.06 3.44 25.16
C GLN A 126 -2.79 3.72 23.83
N PHE A 127 -2.01 3.87 22.75
CA PHE A 127 -2.53 4.04 21.39
C PHE A 127 -2.90 2.69 20.80
N ILE A 128 -4.16 2.50 20.41
CA ILE A 128 -4.69 1.22 19.95
C ILE A 128 -5.03 1.31 18.46
N ILE A 129 -4.31 0.54 17.64
CA ILE A 129 -4.66 0.35 16.22
C ILE A 129 -6.01 -0.37 16.15
N GLY A 130 -6.95 0.15 15.36
CA GLY A 130 -8.35 -0.29 15.32
C GLY A 130 -9.31 0.57 16.15
N ARG A 131 -8.83 1.27 17.19
CA ARG A 131 -9.61 2.25 17.98
C ARG A 131 -9.21 3.68 17.63
N ASP A 132 -7.95 4.02 17.88
CA ASP A 132 -7.40 5.38 17.67
C ASP A 132 -7.00 5.60 16.20
N PHE A 133 -6.78 4.50 15.49
CA PHE A 133 -6.61 4.46 14.04
C PHE A 133 -7.60 3.41 13.49
N PRO A 134 -8.84 3.79 13.13
CA PRO A 134 -9.96 2.87 12.84
C PRO A 134 -9.85 2.12 11.50
N ILE A 135 -8.62 1.80 11.08
CA ILE A 135 -8.32 0.86 10.00
C ILE A 135 -7.31 -0.14 10.54
N THR A 136 -7.56 -1.42 10.28
CA THR A 136 -6.65 -2.51 10.62
C THR A 136 -5.48 -2.60 9.65
N ASP A 137 -4.83 -1.46 9.37
CA ASP A 137 -3.56 -1.41 8.66
C ASP A 137 -2.44 -1.14 9.68
N PRO A 138 -1.77 -2.21 10.12
CA PRO A 138 -0.82 -2.14 11.21
C PRO A 138 0.39 -1.24 10.89
N ARG A 139 0.82 -1.22 9.63
CA ARG A 139 2.04 -0.53 9.20
C ARG A 139 1.85 0.98 9.25
N THR A 140 0.72 1.44 8.72
CA THR A 140 0.34 2.85 8.82
C THR A 140 -0.04 3.25 10.23
N GLY A 141 -0.63 2.34 11.02
CA GLY A 141 -0.93 2.58 12.43
C GLY A 141 0.32 2.84 13.27
N VAL A 142 1.39 2.06 13.08
CA VAL A 142 2.69 2.28 13.74
C VAL A 142 3.30 3.62 13.33
N LEU A 143 3.24 3.95 12.03
CA LEU A 143 3.72 5.23 11.53
C LEU A 143 2.92 6.40 12.12
N ALA A 144 1.60 6.27 12.20
CA ALA A 144 0.71 7.25 12.79
C ALA A 144 1.01 7.47 14.28
N TYR A 145 1.24 6.38 15.04
CA TYR A 145 1.70 6.46 16.43
C TYR A 145 3.02 7.22 16.57
N PHE A 146 4.03 6.88 15.75
CA PHE A 146 5.34 7.56 15.76
C PHE A 146 5.21 9.07 15.49
N LEU A 147 4.31 9.44 14.57
CA LEU A 147 4.01 10.83 14.22
C LEU A 147 3.02 11.51 15.16
N LYS A 148 2.46 10.78 16.15
CA LYS A 148 1.38 11.24 17.02
C LYS A 148 0.15 11.74 16.24
N LYS A 149 -0.19 11.06 15.15
CA LYS A 149 -1.35 11.33 14.31
C LYS A 149 -2.40 10.23 14.47
N THR A 150 -3.67 10.63 14.37
CA THR A 150 -4.81 9.73 14.14
C THR A 150 -5.36 9.89 12.72
N THR A 151 -4.86 10.87 11.98
CA THR A 151 -5.31 11.19 10.63
C THR A 151 -4.71 10.24 9.60
N TYR A 152 -5.54 9.80 8.65
CA TYR A 152 -5.11 8.98 7.51
C TYR A 152 -5.97 9.24 6.28
N VAL A 153 -5.44 8.81 5.14
CA VAL A 153 -6.12 8.81 3.85
C VAL A 153 -6.25 7.37 3.37
N GLN A 154 -7.45 6.94 2.99
CA GLN A 154 -7.68 5.64 2.37
C GLN A 154 -8.16 5.82 0.93
N PHE A 155 -7.35 5.40 -0.04
CA PHE A 155 -7.72 5.42 -1.45
C PHE A 155 -8.84 4.42 -1.74
N LYS A 156 -9.95 4.91 -2.31
CA LYS A 156 -11.16 4.12 -2.57
C LYS A 156 -11.54 4.07 -4.04
N TYR A 157 -11.38 5.18 -4.75
CA TYR A 157 -11.87 5.31 -6.11
C TYR A 157 -10.83 5.86 -7.06
N GLN A 158 -10.92 5.42 -8.31
CA GLN A 158 -10.11 5.94 -9.40
C GLN A 158 -10.99 6.70 -10.39
N LYS A 159 -10.53 7.91 -10.74
CA LYS A 159 -10.89 8.65 -11.95
C LYS A 159 -9.77 8.46 -12.98
N GLU A 160 -9.96 8.87 -14.23
CA GLU A 160 -9.02 8.65 -15.35
C GLU A 160 -7.53 8.62 -14.94
N THR A 161 -6.93 9.77 -14.66
CA THR A 161 -5.51 9.91 -14.26
C THR A 161 -5.33 10.21 -12.78
N LEU A 162 -6.42 10.20 -12.01
CA LEU A 162 -6.46 10.67 -10.63
C LEU A 162 -7.03 9.60 -9.70
N SER A 163 -6.41 9.45 -8.55
CA SER A 163 -6.87 8.57 -7.49
C SER A 163 -7.40 9.39 -6.33
N VAL A 164 -8.55 8.99 -5.81
CA VAL A 164 -9.27 9.70 -4.76
C VAL A 164 -9.29 8.86 -3.49
N GLY A 165 -8.84 9.47 -2.40
CA GLY A 165 -8.86 8.89 -1.07
C GLY A 165 -9.72 9.67 -0.11
N GLU A 166 -10.40 8.96 0.78
CA GLU A 166 -11.16 9.54 1.88
C GLU A 166 -10.23 9.87 3.05
N VAL A 167 -10.38 11.07 3.59
CA VAL A 167 -9.66 11.57 4.76
C VAL A 167 -10.44 11.23 6.03
N ASN A 168 -9.79 10.54 6.95
CA ASN A 168 -10.24 10.43 8.33
C ASN A 168 -9.40 11.39 9.18
N GLY A 169 -10.03 12.42 9.75
CA GLY A 169 -9.37 13.51 10.45
C GLY A 169 -9.32 14.79 9.61
N GLU A 170 -8.29 15.61 9.83
CA GLU A 170 -8.10 16.91 9.19
C GLU A 170 -6.69 16.99 8.59
N ILE A 171 -6.60 17.45 7.34
CA ILE A 171 -5.32 17.80 6.71
C ILE A 171 -5.18 19.32 6.81
N ARG A 172 -4.03 19.76 7.31
CA ARG A 172 -3.69 21.17 7.55
C ARG A 172 -2.59 21.61 6.60
N ASP A 173 -1.33 21.47 7.02
CA ASP A 173 -0.13 21.88 6.28
C ASP A 173 0.57 20.70 5.60
N GLU A 174 0.00 19.49 5.68
CA GLU A 174 0.57 18.32 5.04
C GLU A 174 0.49 18.39 3.52
N GLU A 175 1.63 18.14 2.86
CA GLU A 175 1.78 18.22 1.40
C GLU A 175 1.92 16.83 0.76
N TYR A 176 2.20 15.81 1.58
CA TYR A 176 2.53 14.47 1.13
C TYR A 176 1.72 13.43 1.91
N LEU A 177 1.54 12.26 1.32
CA LEU A 177 1.08 11.07 2.02
C LEU A 177 2.20 10.02 1.96
N ILE A 178 2.45 9.35 3.08
CA ILE A 178 3.49 8.33 3.15
C ILE A 178 2.93 7.00 3.66
N ARG A 179 3.52 5.92 3.13
CA ARG A 179 3.19 4.54 3.52
C ARG A 179 4.46 3.69 3.51
N PRO A 180 4.82 3.04 4.62
CA PRO A 180 5.98 2.18 4.66
C PRO A 180 5.70 0.81 4.02
N ASN A 181 6.75 0.16 3.52
CA ASN A 181 6.68 -1.24 3.12
C ASN A 181 6.57 -2.16 4.36
N LYS A 182 6.28 -3.45 4.13
CA LYS A 182 6.15 -4.47 5.19
C LYS A 182 7.42 -4.79 5.96
N TRP A 183 8.58 -4.23 5.60
CA TRP A 183 9.79 -4.37 6.40
C TRP A 183 10.14 -3.07 7.14
N MET A 184 9.26 -2.05 7.01
CA MET A 184 9.46 -0.71 7.51
C MET A 184 10.83 -0.13 7.08
N THR A 185 11.42 -0.57 5.99
CA THR A 185 12.78 -0.16 5.59
C THR A 185 12.80 0.93 4.54
N ASP A 186 11.67 1.11 3.89
CA ASP A 186 11.45 2.02 2.81
C ASP A 186 9.96 2.44 2.82
N MET A 187 9.62 3.57 2.20
CA MET A 187 8.25 4.08 2.12
C MET A 187 7.93 4.67 0.75
N ALA A 188 6.69 4.44 0.30
CA ALA A 188 6.09 5.19 -0.79
C ALA A 188 5.74 6.60 -0.29
N VAL A 189 5.98 7.58 -1.16
CA VAL A 189 5.65 8.98 -0.94
C VAL A 189 4.81 9.43 -2.12
N VAL A 190 3.64 10.00 -1.86
CA VAL A 190 2.77 10.59 -2.87
C VAL A 190 2.50 12.04 -2.52
N ARG A 191 2.42 12.91 -3.53
CA ARG A 191 2.13 14.32 -3.37
C ARG A 191 0.63 14.56 -3.42
N ILE A 192 0.12 15.30 -2.46
CA ILE A 192 -1.26 15.77 -2.46
C ILE A 192 -1.40 16.78 -3.60
N LYS A 193 -2.33 16.52 -4.53
CA LYS A 193 -2.66 17.46 -5.60
C LYS A 193 -3.71 18.46 -5.15
N GLU A 194 -4.74 17.96 -4.47
CA GLU A 194 -5.88 18.74 -4.01
C GLU A 194 -6.52 18.09 -2.78
N VAL A 195 -7.06 18.92 -1.90
CA VAL A 195 -7.87 18.51 -0.76
C VAL A 195 -9.22 19.22 -0.89
N GLU A 196 -10.30 18.46 -1.04
CA GLU A 196 -11.66 18.99 -1.08
C GLU A 196 -12.51 18.27 -0.02
N LYS A 197 -13.00 19.02 0.98
CA LYS A 197 -13.79 18.48 2.10
C LYS A 197 -13.06 17.34 2.82
N ARG A 198 -13.50 16.10 2.61
CA ARG A 198 -12.92 14.87 3.19
C ARG A 198 -12.29 13.99 2.11
N GLU A 199 -11.92 14.57 0.97
CA GLU A 199 -11.27 13.86 -0.11
C GLU A 199 -9.90 14.46 -0.40
N VAL A 200 -8.95 13.57 -0.68
CA VAL A 200 -7.64 13.91 -1.23
C VAL A 200 -7.55 13.33 -2.63
N THR A 201 -7.08 14.14 -3.56
CA THR A 201 -6.76 13.70 -4.91
C THR A 201 -5.25 13.68 -5.11
N VAL A 202 -4.75 12.60 -5.71
CA VAL A 202 -3.35 12.44 -6.15
C VAL A 202 -3.32 11.97 -7.60
N ASN A 203 -2.16 12.08 -8.26
CA ASN A 203 -2.01 11.45 -9.57
C ASN A 203 -1.93 9.92 -9.42
N SER A 204 -2.73 9.17 -10.18
CA SER A 204 -2.79 7.70 -10.06
C SER A 204 -1.43 7.04 -10.29
N TRP A 205 -0.59 7.62 -11.15
CA TRP A 205 0.75 7.11 -11.43
C TRP A 205 1.61 7.04 -10.15
N GLU A 206 1.43 7.95 -9.19
CA GLU A 206 2.22 7.97 -7.96
C GLU A 206 1.93 6.73 -7.09
N LEU A 207 0.68 6.28 -7.10
CA LEU A 207 0.26 5.05 -6.44
C LEU A 207 0.62 3.80 -7.24
N PHE A 208 0.50 3.84 -8.57
CA PHE A 208 0.66 2.66 -9.44
C PHE A 208 2.11 2.28 -9.70
N CYS A 209 3.02 3.26 -9.67
CA CYS A 209 4.45 2.99 -9.78
C CYS A 209 5.04 2.32 -8.54
N ARG A 210 4.41 2.51 -7.38
CA ARG A 210 4.81 1.86 -6.13
C ARG A 210 3.62 1.55 -5.21
N PRO A 211 2.71 0.64 -5.62
CA PRO A 211 1.60 0.24 -4.77
C PRO A 211 2.18 -0.50 -3.57
N LEU A 212 1.96 0.04 -2.37
CA LEU A 212 2.26 -0.65 -1.10
C LEU A 212 0.99 -0.95 -0.32
N GLY A 213 -0.18 -0.60 -0.87
CA GLY A 213 -1.51 -0.65 -0.26
C GLY A 213 -2.24 0.70 -0.37
N SER A 214 -3.41 0.79 0.25
CA SER A 214 -4.40 1.85 0.02
C SER A 214 -4.42 2.95 1.09
N VAL A 215 -3.83 2.70 2.26
CA VAL A 215 -3.88 3.62 3.41
C VAL A 215 -2.57 4.40 3.53
N PHE A 216 -2.63 5.70 3.72
CA PHE A 216 -1.44 6.55 3.88
C PHE A 216 -1.63 7.53 5.02
N VAL A 217 -0.53 7.92 5.65
CA VAL A 217 -0.51 8.97 6.68
C VAL A 217 -0.12 10.30 6.03
N PRO A 218 -0.92 11.37 6.16
CA PRO A 218 -0.54 12.68 5.67
C PRO A 218 0.61 13.25 6.50
N VAL A 219 1.59 13.86 5.84
CA VAL A 219 2.78 14.47 6.45
C VAL A 219 3.22 15.75 5.76
N ASN A 220 3.81 16.66 6.52
CA ASN A 220 4.61 17.75 5.99
C ASN A 220 6.09 17.32 5.82
N LYS A 221 6.91 18.20 5.24
CA LYS A 221 8.34 17.92 4.98
C LYS A 221 9.13 17.59 6.26
N ARG A 222 8.82 18.25 7.37
CA ARG A 222 9.50 18.03 8.66
C ARG A 222 9.17 16.66 9.24
N GLU A 223 7.90 16.27 9.20
CA GLU A 223 7.43 14.96 9.64
C GLU A 223 8.02 13.83 8.80
N MET A 224 8.04 14.00 7.46
CA MET A 224 8.69 13.05 6.56
C MET A 224 10.18 12.88 6.90
N PHE A 225 10.89 13.98 7.17
CA PHE A 225 12.29 13.93 7.61
C PHE A 225 12.46 13.19 8.94
N ASN A 226 11.61 13.47 9.93
CA ASN A 226 11.62 12.78 11.21
C ASN A 226 11.39 11.27 11.07
N VAL A 227 10.54 10.85 10.14
CA VAL A 227 10.31 9.42 9.84
C VAL A 227 11.55 8.79 9.22
N MET A 228 12.16 9.42 8.22
CA MET A 228 13.37 8.91 7.57
C MET A 228 14.50 8.70 8.58
N ILE A 229 14.75 9.70 9.43
CA ILE A 229 15.82 9.64 10.43
C ILE A 229 15.46 8.74 11.60
N GLY A 230 14.31 8.97 12.23
CA GLY A 230 13.90 8.30 13.47
C GLY A 230 13.62 6.82 13.28
N LEU A 231 13.05 6.43 12.13
CA LEU A 231 12.85 5.02 11.81
C LEU A 231 13.99 4.43 10.97
N LYS A 232 15.05 5.18 10.62
CA LYS A 232 16.12 4.75 9.68
C LYS A 232 15.52 4.20 8.35
N MET A 233 14.50 4.87 7.83
CA MET A 233 13.83 4.50 6.58
C MET A 233 14.45 5.22 5.39
N ARG A 234 14.61 4.52 4.26
CA ARG A 234 14.83 5.17 2.97
C ARG A 234 13.52 5.76 2.46
N SER A 235 13.58 6.91 1.80
CA SER A 235 12.54 7.27 0.83
C SER A 235 12.98 6.73 -0.53
N GLY A 236 12.63 5.49 -0.79
CA GLY A 236 12.71 4.93 -2.13
C GLY A 236 11.84 5.80 -3.03
N HIS A 237 12.47 6.60 -3.87
CA HIS A 237 11.75 7.21 -4.97
C HIS A 237 11.17 6.11 -5.88
N PHE A 238 10.36 6.53 -6.85
CA PHE A 238 9.83 5.66 -7.90
C PHE A 238 10.91 4.70 -8.42
N PRO A 239 10.56 3.45 -8.77
CA PRO A 239 11.48 2.60 -9.54
C PRO A 239 12.05 3.43 -10.70
N LEU A 240 13.36 3.39 -10.95
CA LEU A 240 14.00 4.20 -11.99
C LEU A 240 13.30 4.07 -13.36
N ASP A 241 12.69 2.92 -13.63
CA ASP A 241 11.93 2.65 -14.85
C ASP A 241 10.60 3.40 -14.93
N CYS A 242 9.98 3.74 -13.79
CA CYS A 242 8.86 4.68 -13.76
C CYS A 242 9.29 6.10 -14.13
N MET A 243 10.47 6.55 -13.69
CA MET A 243 11.01 7.87 -14.06
C MET A 243 11.22 8.02 -15.57
N LYS A 244 11.56 6.94 -16.28
CA LYS A 244 11.68 6.93 -17.75
C LYS A 244 10.34 7.13 -18.45
N TYR A 245 9.28 6.49 -17.96
CA TYR A 245 7.92 6.65 -18.47
C TYR A 245 7.43 8.10 -18.39
N PHE A 246 7.92 8.87 -17.41
CA PHE A 246 7.58 10.29 -17.25
C PHE A 246 8.39 11.25 -18.13
N GLY A 247 9.50 10.80 -18.71
CA GLY A 247 10.26 11.56 -19.71
C GLY A 247 9.58 11.61 -21.09
N GLU A 248 8.68 10.66 -21.35
CA GLU A 248 7.98 10.50 -22.64
C GLU A 248 6.56 11.10 -22.64
N VAL A 249 6.03 11.53 -21.49
CA VAL A 249 4.67 12.12 -21.34
C VAL A 249 4.74 13.65 -21.17
N ARG A 250 5.70 14.32 -21.83
CA ARG A 250 5.78 15.79 -21.90
C ARG A 250 5.25 16.32 -23.23
#